data_AF-A0A376FQN1-F1
#
_entry.id   AF-A0A376FQN1-F1
#
_cell.length_a   1.000
_cell.length_b   1.000
_cell.length_c   1.000
_cell.angle_alpha   90.00
_cell.angle_beta   90.00
_cell.angle_gamma   90.00
#
_symmetry.space_group_name_H-M   'P 1'
#
loop_
_entity.id
_entity.type
_entity.pdbx_description
1 polymer ?
#
loop_
_entity_poly.entity_id
_entity_poly.type
_entity_poly.pdbx_seq_one_letter_code
_entity_poly.pdbx_strand_id
1 'polypeptide(L)'
;MRVRVYIAGPMTGYKNFNREAFHEAEEKLKQKGCTVLNPAVLPGGLTQAQYMDICTAMLRCVDTIYMLKGWHRSAGAKAELALAEKLGHAVIFQETASVQD
;
A
#
# COMPACT_ATOMS: atom_id res chain seq x y z
N MET A 1 -20.28 4.12 7.41
CA MET A 1 -19.16 4.66 6.59
C MET A 1 -18.33 3.50 6.06
N ARG A 2 -17.77 3.59 4.85
CA ARG A 2 -16.81 2.60 4.33
C ARG A 2 -15.42 2.89 4.89
N VAL A 3 -14.67 1.86 5.28
CA VAL A 3 -13.27 1.99 5.72
C VAL A 3 -12.41 2.39 4.53
N ARG A 4 -11.58 3.42 4.70
CA ARG A 4 -10.61 3.85 3.69
C ARG A 4 -9.29 3.15 3.92
N VAL A 5 -8.72 2.55 2.87
CA VAL A 5 -7.52 1.72 2.96
C VAL A 5 -6.47 2.21 1.97
N TYR A 6 -5.27 2.49 2.46
CA TYR A 6 -4.10 2.75 1.62
C TYR A 6 -3.29 1.46 1.43
N ILE A 7 -2.86 1.13 0.21
CA ILE A 7 -2.02 -0.05 -0.04
C ILE A 7 -0.56 0.36 -0.10
N ALA A 8 0.29 -0.26 0.71
CA ALA A 8 1.72 -0.04 0.77
C ALA A 8 2.50 -1.32 0.48
N GLY A 9 3.61 -1.23 -0.27
CA GLY A 9 4.36 -2.41 -0.67
C GLY A 9 5.63 -2.11 -1.47
N PRO A 10 6.41 -3.14 -1.82
CA PRO A 10 7.55 -2.97 -2.70
C PRO A 10 7.11 -2.69 -4.15
N MET A 11 7.76 -1.71 -4.80
CA MET A 11 7.55 -1.37 -6.22
C MET A 11 8.88 -1.34 -6.99
N THR A 12 9.88 -0.62 -6.47
CA THR A 12 11.21 -0.51 -7.08
C THR A 12 11.89 -1.87 -7.18
N GLY A 13 12.43 -2.19 -8.35
CA GLY A 13 13.15 -3.46 -8.61
C GLY A 13 12.25 -4.64 -8.97
N TYR A 14 10.93 -4.47 -9.01
CA TYR A 14 9.98 -5.50 -9.42
C TYR A 14 9.55 -5.32 -10.88
N LYS A 15 9.25 -6.42 -11.57
CA LYS A 15 8.63 -6.40 -12.89
C LYS A 15 7.34 -5.56 -12.84
N ASN A 16 7.16 -4.66 -13.82
CA ASN A 16 6.00 -3.76 -13.91
C ASN A 16 5.71 -3.00 -12.60
N PHE A 17 6.75 -2.67 -11.82
CA PHE A 17 6.65 -1.99 -10.53
C PHE A 17 5.68 -2.67 -9.54
N ASN A 18 5.54 -3.99 -9.63
CA ASN A 18 4.63 -4.78 -8.80
C ASN A 18 3.15 -4.36 -8.91
N ARG A 19 2.74 -3.62 -9.94
CA ARG A 19 1.37 -3.07 -10.09
C ARG A 19 0.28 -4.14 -9.99
N GLU A 20 0.55 -5.35 -10.49
CA GLU A 20 -0.36 -6.50 -10.40
C GLU A 20 -0.74 -6.81 -8.94
N ALA A 21 0.23 -6.91 -8.03
CA ALA A 21 -0.05 -7.20 -6.63
C ALA A 21 -0.87 -6.09 -5.93
N PHE A 22 -0.62 -4.83 -6.31
CA PHE A 22 -1.40 -3.69 -5.80
C PHE A 22 -2.85 -3.74 -6.29
N HIS A 23 -3.08 -3.98 -7.58
CA HIS A 23 -4.42 -4.07 -8.14
C HIS A 23 -5.19 -5.29 -7.64
N GLU A 24 -4.53 -6.44 -7.46
CA GLU A 24 -5.16 -7.61 -6.84
C GLU A 24 -5.62 -7.33 -5.40
N ALA A 25 -4.79 -6.65 -4.60
CA ALA A 25 -5.16 -6.27 -3.25
C ALA A 25 -6.29 -5.23 -3.24
N GLU A 26 -6.26 -4.28 -4.17
CA GLU A 26 -7.32 -3.29 -4.35
C GLU A 26 -8.67 -3.95 -4.62
N GLU A 27 -8.73 -4.89 -5.57
CA GLU A 27 -9.98 -5.59 -5.88
C GLU A 27 -10.49 -6.44 -4.70
N LYS A 28 -9.61 -7.15 -3.99
CA LYS A 28 -9.97 -7.90 -2.77
C LYS A 28 -10.53 -6.99 -1.68
N LEU A 29 -9.95 -5.80 -1.48
CA LEU A 29 -10.40 -4.84 -0.47
C LEU A 29 -11.72 -4.17 -0.88
N LYS A 30 -11.90 -3.85 -2.16
CA LYS A 30 -13.18 -3.33 -2.69
C LYS A 30 -14.32 -4.34 -2.51
N GLN A 31 -14.07 -5.63 -2.75
CA GLN A 31 -15.04 -6.71 -2.51
C GLN A 31 -15.46 -6.81 -1.03
N LYS A 32 -14.59 -6.41 -0.10
CA LYS A 32 -14.90 -6.28 1.34
C LYS A 32 -15.62 -4.98 1.71
N GLY A 33 -15.95 -4.13 0.73
CA GLY A 33 -16.66 -2.87 0.94
C GLY A 33 -15.77 -1.68 1.33
N CYS A 34 -14.44 -1.80 1.18
CA CYS A 34 -13.51 -0.70 1.46
C CYS A 34 -13.43 0.33 0.32
N THR A 35 -13.11 1.57 0.66
CA THR A 35 -12.66 2.58 -0.31
C THR A 35 -11.14 2.52 -0.37
N VAL A 36 -10.56 2.19 -1.52
CA VAL A 36 -9.12 1.92 -1.63
C VAL A 36 -8.38 3.07 -2.29
N LEU A 37 -7.26 3.47 -1.70
CA LEU A 37 -6.28 4.41 -2.26
C LEU A 37 -5.03 3.60 -2.64
N ASN A 38 -4.85 3.39 -3.94
CA ASN A 38 -3.78 2.57 -4.48
C ASN A 38 -2.71 3.44 -5.17
N PRO A 39 -1.46 3.54 -4.66
CA PRO A 39 -0.42 4.37 -5.26
C PRO A 39 0.08 3.82 -6.60
N ALA A 40 -0.25 2.57 -6.95
CA ALA A 40 0.07 1.99 -8.24
C ALA A 40 -0.64 2.66 -9.42
N VAL A 41 -1.66 3.50 -9.20
CA VAL A 41 -2.30 4.27 -10.29
C VAL A 41 -1.48 5.47 -10.75
N LEU A 42 -0.48 5.89 -9.96
CA LEU A 42 0.34 7.06 -10.29
C LEU A 42 1.16 6.82 -11.57
N PRO A 43 1.33 7.86 -12.41
CA PRO A 43 2.05 7.74 -13.67
C PRO A 43 3.55 7.54 -13.44
N GLY A 44 4.24 7.02 -14.46
CA GLY A 44 5.70 7.07 -14.52
C GLY A 44 6.21 8.49 -14.75
N GLY A 45 7.53 8.68 -14.59
CA GLY A 45 8.20 9.97 -14.83
C GLY A 45 8.26 10.90 -13.62
N LEU A 46 7.65 10.52 -12.50
CA LEU A 46 7.83 11.22 -11.22
C LEU A 46 9.18 10.88 -10.59
N THR A 47 9.79 11.86 -9.95
CA THR A 47 10.91 11.60 -9.04
C THR A 47 10.43 10.81 -7.83
N GLN A 48 11.34 10.11 -7.16
CA GLN A 48 11.00 9.39 -5.93
C GLN A 48 10.41 10.32 -4.86
N ALA A 49 10.93 11.54 -4.71
CA ALA A 49 10.41 12.52 -3.75
C ALA A 49 8.96 12.92 -4.06
N GLN A 50 8.66 13.27 -5.32
CA GLN A 50 7.29 13.60 -5.74
C GLN A 50 6.32 12.43 -5.55
N TYR A 51 6.79 11.21 -5.83
CA TYR A 51 5.99 10.01 -5.58
C TYR A 51 5.64 9.86 -4.10
N MET A 52 6.63 10.03 -3.21
CA MET A 52 6.43 9.96 -1.76
C MET A 52 5.53 11.09 -1.23
N ASP A 53 5.60 12.29 -1.78
CA ASP A 53 4.74 13.41 -1.38
C ASP A 53 3.25 13.09 -1.64
N ILE A 54 2.95 12.55 -2.83
CA ILE A 54 1.59 12.14 -3.20
C ILE A 54 1.13 10.97 -2.32
N CYS A 55 1.97 9.95 -2.14
CA CYS A 55 1.67 8.79 -1.30
C CYS A 55 1.40 9.19 0.16
N THR A 56 2.17 10.13 0.69
CA THR A 56 1.97 10.71 2.03
C THR A 56 0.63 11.44 2.14
N ALA A 57 0.22 12.16 1.10
CA ALA A 57 -1.10 12.79 1.07
C ALA A 57 -2.24 11.76 1.02
N MET A 58 -2.09 10.70 0.23
CA MET A 58 -3.05 9.58 0.18
C MET A 58 -3.17 8.90 1.54
N LEU A 59 -2.05 8.58 2.18
CA LEU A 59 -1.99 7.91 3.47
C LEU A 59 -2.66 8.73 4.59
N ARG A 60 -2.48 10.06 4.62
CA ARG A 60 -3.17 10.92 5.61
C ARG A 60 -4.70 10.91 5.49
N CYS A 61 -5.25 10.42 4.37
CA CYS A 61 -6.68 10.44 4.09
C CYS A 61 -7.38 9.10 4.40
N VAL A 62 -6.69 8.11 4.97
CA VAL A 62 -7.24 6.77 5.20
C VAL A 62 -7.41 6.43 6.68
N ASP A 63 -8.14 5.35 6.95
CA ASP A 63 -8.33 4.81 8.30
C ASP A 63 -7.35 3.66 8.56
N THR A 64 -6.95 2.96 7.50
CA THR A 64 -6.14 1.73 7.55
C THR A 64 -5.05 1.75 6.47
N ILE A 65 -3.86 1.23 6.80
CA ILE A 65 -2.82 0.86 5.84
C ILE A 65 -2.79 -0.67 5.67
N TYR A 66 -2.76 -1.13 4.42
CA TYR A 66 -2.65 -2.53 4.04
C TYR A 66 -1.26 -2.79 3.44
N MET A 67 -0.46 -3.57 4.16
CA MET A 67 0.94 -3.85 3.86
C MET A 67 1.05 -5.13 3.01
N LEU A 68 1.48 -4.99 1.76
CA LEU A 68 1.75 -6.12 0.87
C LEU A 68 2.95 -6.97 1.33
N LYS A 69 3.00 -8.21 0.85
CA LYS A 69 4.14 -9.10 1.07
C LYS A 69 5.45 -8.45 0.62
N GLY A 70 6.50 -8.66 1.42
CA GLY A 70 7.82 -8.09 1.17
C GLY A 70 7.95 -6.60 1.55
N TRP A 71 6.95 -5.99 2.20
CA TRP A 71 7.01 -4.60 2.65
C TRP A 71 8.27 -4.25 3.46
N HIS A 72 8.76 -5.18 4.28
CA HIS A 72 9.94 -5.00 5.13
C HIS A 72 11.22 -4.70 4.33
N ARG A 73 11.26 -5.08 3.05
CA ARG A 73 12.36 -4.80 2.12
C ARG A 73 12.20 -3.49 1.36
N SER A 74 11.02 -2.88 1.39
CA SER A 74 10.74 -1.61 0.71
C SER A 74 11.03 -0.44 1.64
N ALA A 75 11.99 0.41 1.27
CA ALA A 75 12.27 1.64 2.02
C ALA A 75 11.03 2.56 2.06
N GLY A 76 10.31 2.68 0.93
CA GLY A 76 9.07 3.46 0.84
C GLY A 76 7.98 2.91 1.75
N ALA A 77 7.69 1.59 1.68
CA ALA A 77 6.64 1.00 2.50
C ALA A 77 6.94 1.08 4.00
N LYS A 78 8.22 1.00 4.41
CA LYS A 78 8.63 1.23 5.81
C LYS A 78 8.39 2.67 6.25
N ALA A 79 8.68 3.65 5.38
CA ALA A 79 8.41 5.05 5.69
C ALA A 79 6.90 5.33 5.82
N GLU A 80 6.10 4.75 4.92
CA GLU A 80 4.64 4.83 4.98
C GLU A 80 4.07 4.17 6.24
N LEU A 81 4.58 2.99 6.63
CA LEU A 81 4.18 2.33 7.87
C LEU A 81 4.48 3.21 9.10
N ALA A 82 5.69 3.75 9.19
CA ALA A 82 6.07 4.61 10.32
C ALA A 82 5.18 5.86 10.42
N LEU A 83 4.81 6.45 9.28
CA LEU A 83 3.86 7.56 9.25
C LEU A 83 2.46 7.11 9.68
N ALA A 84 1.99 5.97 9.19
CA ALA A 84 0.68 5.43 9.53
C ALA A 84 0.54 5.17 11.05
N GLU A 85 1.57 4.57 11.65
CA GLU A 85 1.67 4.35 13.10
C GLU A 85 1.64 5.67 13.86
N LYS A 86 2.39 6.67 13.39
CA LYS A 86 2.40 8.01 14.00
C LYS A 86 1.04 8.69 13.97
N LEU A 87 0.25 8.45 12.92
CA LEU A 87 -1.09 8.99 12.74
C LEU A 87 -2.18 8.16 13.43
N GLY A 88 -1.83 7.00 14.01
CA GLY A 88 -2.79 6.11 14.67
C GLY A 88 -3.69 5.34 13.70
N HIS A 89 -3.26 5.14 12.44
CA HIS A 89 -3.99 4.33 11.48
C HIS A 89 -3.90 2.84 11.85
N ALA A 90 -4.96 2.09 11.56
CA ALA A 90 -4.92 0.65 11.71
C ALA A 90 -3.96 0.03 10.67
N VAL A 91 -3.18 -0.96 11.08
CA VAL A 91 -2.22 -1.65 10.21
C VAL A 91 -2.69 -3.08 9.97
N ILE A 92 -2.80 -3.47 8.69
CA ILE A 92 -3.12 -4.85 8.29
C ILE A 92 -2.01 -5.37 7.39
N PHE A 93 -1.52 -6.57 7.66
CA PHE A 93 -0.52 -7.23 6.82
C PHE A 93 -1.18 -8.26 5.91
N GLN A 94 -0.73 -8.33 4.65
CA GLN A 94 -1.16 -9.36 3.73
C GLN A 94 -0.76 -10.74 4.27
N GLU A 95 -1.75 -11.63 4.40
CA GLU A 95 -1.52 -12.99 4.89
C GLU A 95 -0.51 -13.74 4.00
N THR A 96 0.47 -14.38 4.66
CA THR A 96 1.32 -15.37 4.00
C THR A 96 0.52 -16.66 3.98
N ALA A 97 0.18 -17.16 2.78
CA ALA A 97 -0.33 -18.52 2.69
C ALA A 97 0.79 -19.43 3.20
N SER A 98 0.62 -19.99 4.39
CA SER A 98 1.34 -21.19 4.79
C SER A 98 0.87 -22.28 3.83
N VAL A 99 1.70 -22.61 2.84
CA VAL A 99 1.58 -23.88 2.15
C VAL A 99 1.81 -24.93 3.23
N GLN A 100 0.73 -25.59 3.66
CA GLN A 100 0.87 -26.87 4.34
C GLN A 100 1.30 -27.85 3.25
N ASP A 101 2.49 -28.40 3.43
CA ASP A 101 3.03 -29.51 2.63
C ASP A 101 2.12 -30.74 2.66
#